data_AF-A0AA50HY19-F1
#
_entry.id   AF-A0AA50HY19-F1
#
_cell.length_a   1.000
_cell.length_b   1.000
_cell.length_c   1.000
_cell.angle_alpha   90.00
_cell.angle_beta   90.00
_cell.angle_gamma   90.00
#
_symmetry.space_group_name_H-M   'P 1'
#
loop_
_entity.id
_entity.type
_entity.pdbx_description
1 polymer ?
#
loop_
_entity_poly.entity_id
_entity_poly.type
_entity_poly.pdbx_seq_one_letter_code
_entity_poly.pdbx_strand_id
1 'polypeptide(L)'
;MKKAYWDGLFSDNPPIRSLYRQDFVGIENIPQEIWVIKINPTQTDKIPTDADDIADRRNELEGNVSLFQSLDQIEFLNYLFIKGAFKEEFLQEVGIKEPLKIPKSFPEDPDQTYHIPAIEMSPELAKSLNYENKLDRCPENINRLIADGEKQGKKFIQTRLQQMDIH
;
A
#
# COMPACT_ATOMS: atom_id res chain seq x y z
N MET A 1 3.75 25.42 -25.39
CA MET A 1 2.36 25.05 -25.03
C MET A 1 2.29 24.81 -23.54
N LYS A 2 1.34 25.41 -22.81
CA LYS A 2 1.05 25.05 -21.42
C LYS A 2 0.30 23.73 -21.42
N LYS A 3 0.77 22.74 -20.66
CA LYS A 3 0.06 21.48 -20.45
C LYS A 3 -0.78 21.61 -19.18
N ALA A 4 -2.06 21.26 -19.28
CA ALA A 4 -2.96 21.18 -18.13
C ALA A 4 -2.94 19.75 -17.61
N TYR A 5 -2.55 19.57 -16.35
CA TYR A 5 -2.51 18.29 -15.68
C TYR A 5 -3.49 18.31 -14.50
N TRP A 6 -4.21 17.21 -14.31
CA TRP A 6 -4.93 16.92 -13.08
C TRP A 6 -3.96 16.29 -12.08
N ASP A 7 -4.33 16.23 -10.80
CA ASP A 7 -3.48 15.60 -9.79
C ASP A 7 -3.29 14.10 -10.07
N GLY A 8 -2.25 13.52 -9.45
CA GLY A 8 -1.84 12.13 -9.70
C GLY A 8 -2.81 11.06 -9.18
N LEU A 9 -3.90 11.43 -8.50
CA LEU A 9 -4.88 10.48 -7.94
C LEU A 9 -5.49 9.59 -9.02
N PHE A 10 -5.68 10.12 -10.23
CA PHE A 10 -6.25 9.40 -11.37
C PHE A 10 -5.22 8.67 -12.24
N SER A 11 -3.93 8.78 -11.93
CA SER A 11 -2.87 8.17 -12.73
C SER A 11 -2.04 7.16 -11.94
N ASP A 12 -1.48 7.57 -10.79
CA ASP A 12 -0.57 6.74 -10.01
C ASP A 12 -0.49 7.30 -8.58
N ASN A 13 -1.35 6.80 -7.70
CA ASN A 13 -1.37 7.18 -6.28
C ASN A 13 -1.63 5.93 -5.41
N PRO A 14 -0.67 5.49 -4.58
CA PRO A 14 0.71 5.98 -4.50
C PRO A 14 1.54 5.60 -5.73
N PRO A 15 2.60 6.35 -6.08
CA PRO A 15 3.41 6.12 -7.27
C PRO A 15 4.43 4.98 -7.11
N ILE A 16 3.95 3.75 -6.91
CA ILE A 16 4.75 2.58 -6.53
C ILE A 16 5.87 2.29 -7.53
N ARG A 17 5.59 2.42 -8.83
CA ARG A 17 6.57 2.16 -9.90
C ARG A 17 7.84 3.00 -9.76
N SER A 18 7.69 4.25 -9.35
CA SER A 18 8.81 5.18 -9.18
C SER A 18 9.70 4.83 -8.00
N LEU A 19 9.28 3.91 -7.12
CA LEU A 19 10.05 3.53 -5.92
C LEU A 19 11.05 2.40 -6.16
N TYR A 20 10.84 1.55 -7.17
CA TYR A 20 11.70 0.38 -7.41
C TYR A 20 12.33 0.32 -8.80
N ARG A 21 11.87 1.15 -9.74
CA ARG A 21 12.41 1.18 -11.09
C ARG A 21 13.73 1.94 -11.14
N GLN A 22 14.76 1.28 -11.67
CA GLN A 22 16.13 1.81 -11.76
C GLN A 22 16.23 3.16 -12.49
N ASP A 23 15.34 3.45 -13.45
CA ASP A 23 15.34 4.73 -14.16
C ASP A 23 14.91 5.92 -13.28
N PHE A 24 14.26 5.64 -12.14
CA PHE A 24 13.85 6.65 -11.17
C PHE A 24 14.79 6.73 -9.97
N VAL A 25 15.17 5.58 -9.40
CA VAL A 25 15.95 5.54 -8.15
C VAL A 25 17.44 5.26 -8.36
N GLY A 26 17.84 4.72 -9.52
CA GLY A 26 19.18 4.18 -9.74
C GLY A 26 19.37 2.81 -9.08
N ILE A 27 20.28 2.00 -9.63
CA ILE A 27 20.47 0.60 -9.23
C ILE A 27 20.82 0.41 -7.74
N GLU A 28 21.58 1.34 -7.16
CA GLU A 28 22.02 1.27 -5.76
C GLU A 28 20.91 1.63 -4.75
N ASN A 29 19.81 2.23 -5.20
CA ASN A 29 18.72 2.68 -4.34
C ASN A 29 17.44 1.86 -4.53
N ILE A 30 17.50 0.72 -5.25
CA ILE A 30 16.36 -0.19 -5.33
C ILE A 30 16.09 -0.74 -3.92
N PRO A 31 14.91 -0.50 -3.34
CA PRO A 31 14.62 -0.92 -1.98
C PRO A 31 14.39 -2.43 -1.92
N GLN A 32 14.65 -3.02 -0.75
CA GLN A 32 14.30 -4.42 -0.47
C GLN A 32 12.82 -4.57 -0.10
N GLU A 33 12.20 -3.50 0.41
CA GLU A 33 10.80 -3.47 0.85
C GLU A 33 10.11 -2.17 0.44
N ILE A 34 8.82 -2.26 0.11
CA ILE A 34 7.93 -1.09 -0.03
C ILE A 34 6.87 -1.17 1.06
N TRP A 35 6.90 -0.18 1.96
CA TRP A 35 5.89 -0.04 3.00
C TRP A 35 4.75 0.82 2.49
N VAL A 36 3.52 0.37 2.69
CA VAL A 36 2.32 1.08 2.25
C VAL A 36 1.49 1.48 3.44
N ILE A 37 1.11 2.76 3.48
CA ILE A 37 0.11 3.30 4.39
C ILE A 37 -1.20 3.44 3.63
N LYS A 38 -2.24 2.71 4.05
CA LYS A 38 -3.55 2.71 3.41
C LYS A 38 -4.52 3.51 4.25
N ILE A 39 -5.09 4.54 3.63
CA ILE A 39 -6.10 5.40 4.24
C ILE A 39 -7.50 4.80 4.01
N ASN A 40 -7.78 4.36 2.77
CA ASN A 40 -9.07 3.78 2.42
C ASN A 40 -9.11 2.28 2.76
N PRO A 41 -10.15 1.82 3.47
CA PRO A 41 -10.27 0.41 3.82
C PRO A 41 -10.47 -0.47 2.57
N THR A 42 -9.81 -1.63 2.56
CA THR A 42 -9.93 -2.59 1.46
C THR A 42 -11.24 -3.37 1.51
N GLN A 43 -11.72 -3.69 2.70
CA GLN A 43 -12.95 -4.46 2.92
C GLN A 43 -13.95 -3.62 3.72
N THR A 44 -15.24 -3.96 3.57
CA THR A 44 -16.33 -3.40 4.37
C THR A 44 -17.11 -4.54 5.01
N ASP A 45 -17.52 -4.37 6.26
CA ASP A 45 -18.31 -5.36 6.99
C ASP A 45 -19.77 -5.43 6.52
N LYS A 46 -20.24 -4.39 5.82
CA LYS A 46 -21.62 -4.28 5.32
C LYS A 46 -21.66 -3.92 3.85
N ILE A 47 -22.65 -4.47 3.15
CA ILE A 47 -22.99 -4.07 1.78
C ILE A 47 -23.70 -2.70 1.88
N PRO A 48 -23.20 -1.64 1.23
CA PRO A 48 -23.84 -0.33 1.27
C PRO A 48 -25.18 -0.38 0.51
N THR A 49 -26.24 0.13 1.13
CA THR A 49 -27.59 0.17 0.54
C THR A 49 -28.07 1.58 0.25
N ASP A 50 -27.54 2.58 0.96
CA ASP A 50 -27.91 3.98 0.80
C ASP A 50 -27.01 4.67 -0.23
N ALA A 51 -27.52 5.68 -0.92
CA ALA A 51 -26.81 6.33 -2.03
C ALA A 51 -25.46 6.94 -1.60
N ASP A 52 -25.40 7.56 -0.42
CA ASP A 52 -24.19 8.17 0.11
C ASP A 52 -23.16 7.11 0.52
N ASP A 53 -23.59 6.02 1.16
CA ASP A 53 -22.75 4.87 1.51
C ASP A 53 -22.16 4.20 0.24
N ILE A 54 -22.95 4.11 -0.83
CA ILE A 54 -22.50 3.58 -2.13
C ILE A 54 -21.46 4.51 -2.76
N ALA A 55 -21.68 5.82 -2.71
CA ALA A 55 -20.75 6.81 -3.26
C ALA A 55 -19.42 6.83 -2.50
N ASP A 56 -19.45 6.76 -1.16
CA ASP A 56 -18.25 6.66 -0.31
C ASP A 56 -17.51 5.36 -0.62
N ARG A 57 -18.22 4.23 -0.70
CA ARG A 57 -17.59 2.94 -1.03
C ARG A 57 -16.96 2.94 -2.42
N ARG A 58 -17.60 3.56 -3.41
CA ARG A 58 -17.03 3.72 -4.76
C ARG A 58 -15.73 4.54 -4.69
N ASN A 59 -15.72 5.64 -3.95
CA ASN A 59 -14.53 6.47 -3.79
C ASN A 59 -13.38 5.73 -3.10
N GLU A 60 -13.69 4.95 -2.06
CA GLU A 60 -12.71 4.08 -1.38
C GLU A 60 -12.08 3.07 -2.33
N LEU A 61 -12.91 2.40 -3.15
CA LEU A 61 -12.45 1.43 -4.14
C LEU A 61 -11.62 2.10 -5.22
N GLU A 62 -12.10 3.20 -5.80
CA GLU A 62 -11.38 4.00 -6.81
C GLU A 62 -9.99 4.42 -6.30
N GLY A 63 -9.89 4.88 -5.05
CA GLY A 63 -8.63 5.26 -4.43
C GLY A 63 -7.65 4.10 -4.20
N ASN A 64 -8.12 2.85 -4.21
CA ASN A 64 -7.28 1.66 -4.05
C ASN A 64 -6.92 0.97 -5.38
N VAL A 65 -7.59 1.29 -6.50
CA VAL A 65 -7.36 0.62 -7.80
C VAL A 65 -5.91 0.74 -8.26
N SER A 66 -5.34 1.95 -8.24
CA SER A 66 -3.95 2.22 -8.66
C SER A 66 -2.93 1.47 -7.80
N LEU A 67 -3.17 1.41 -6.49
CA LEU A 67 -2.34 0.67 -5.56
C LEU A 67 -2.35 -0.82 -5.89
N PHE A 68 -3.52 -1.44 -6.01
CA PHE A 68 -3.63 -2.88 -6.26
C PHE A 68 -3.05 -3.29 -7.62
N GLN A 69 -3.27 -2.50 -8.67
CA GLN A 69 -2.63 -2.77 -9.97
C GLN A 69 -1.10 -2.74 -9.89
N SER A 70 -0.55 -1.84 -9.07
CA SER A 70 0.89 -1.75 -8.89
C SER A 70 1.45 -2.89 -8.03
N LEU A 71 0.73 -3.30 -6.99
CA LEU A 71 1.10 -4.44 -6.15
C LEU A 71 1.03 -5.75 -6.95
N ASP A 72 -0.07 -6.00 -7.67
CA ASP A 72 -0.26 -7.18 -8.54
C ASP A 72 0.88 -7.31 -9.58
N GLN A 73 1.31 -6.19 -10.15
CA GLN A 73 2.46 -6.19 -11.06
C GLN A 73 3.75 -6.67 -10.36
N ILE A 74 4.02 -6.22 -9.13
CA ILE A 74 5.18 -6.66 -8.35
C ILE A 74 5.02 -8.12 -7.94
N GLU A 75 3.82 -8.55 -7.53
CA GLU A 75 3.52 -9.95 -7.21
C GLU A 75 3.83 -10.87 -8.40
N PHE A 76 3.42 -10.49 -9.61
CA PHE A 76 3.74 -11.24 -10.82
C PHE A 76 5.24 -11.28 -11.11
N LEU A 77 5.96 -10.16 -10.95
CA LEU A 77 7.42 -10.12 -11.12
C LEU A 77 8.13 -11.00 -10.08
N ASN A 78 7.71 -10.96 -8.82
CA ASN A 78 8.22 -11.80 -7.74
C ASN A 78 7.95 -13.29 -8.03
N TYR A 79 6.75 -13.62 -8.52
CA TYR A 79 6.41 -14.97 -8.95
C TYR A 79 7.35 -15.47 -10.04
N LEU A 80 7.58 -14.68 -11.09
CA LEU A 80 8.51 -15.01 -12.17
C LEU A 80 9.94 -15.19 -11.66
N PHE A 81 10.39 -14.32 -10.75
CA PHE A 81 11.69 -14.41 -10.11
C PHE A 81 11.84 -15.74 -9.35
N ILE A 82 10.87 -16.08 -8.49
CA ILE A 82 10.89 -17.31 -7.69
C ILE A 82 10.87 -18.57 -8.58
N LYS A 83 10.24 -18.50 -9.76
CA LYS A 83 10.25 -19.59 -10.75
C LYS A 83 11.53 -19.68 -11.58
N GLY A 84 12.51 -18.80 -11.36
CA GLY A 84 13.76 -18.78 -12.13
C GLY A 84 13.57 -18.37 -13.59
N ALA A 85 12.56 -17.54 -13.88
CA ALA A 85 12.25 -17.13 -15.25
C ALA A 85 13.30 -16.18 -15.86
N PHE A 86 14.14 -15.56 -15.03
CA PHE A 86 15.16 -14.61 -15.44
C PHE A 86 16.56 -15.23 -15.42
N LYS A 87 17.40 -14.80 -16.36
CA LYS A 87 18.82 -15.14 -16.34
C LYS A 87 19.53 -14.34 -15.26
N GLU A 88 20.55 -14.94 -14.66
CA GLU A 88 21.36 -14.31 -13.61
C GLU A 88 22.01 -13.00 -14.08
N GLU A 89 22.53 -12.96 -15.31
CA GLU A 89 23.15 -11.75 -15.86
C GLU A 89 22.15 -10.60 -16.00
N PHE A 90 20.90 -10.91 -16.35
CA PHE A 90 19.84 -9.90 -16.43
C PHE A 90 19.49 -9.36 -15.04
N LEU A 91 19.34 -10.23 -14.04
CA LEU A 91 19.05 -9.82 -12.66
C LEU A 91 20.15 -8.91 -12.10
N GLN A 92 21.42 -9.21 -12.39
CA GLN A 92 22.56 -8.38 -12.03
C GLN A 92 22.54 -7.02 -12.74
N GLU A 93 22.22 -6.99 -14.05
CA GLU A 93 22.11 -5.75 -14.83
C GLU A 93 21.05 -4.81 -14.26
N VAL A 94 19.91 -5.34 -13.82
CA VAL A 94 18.79 -4.54 -13.29
C VAL A 94 18.82 -4.38 -11.76
N GLY A 95 19.82 -4.93 -11.08
CA GLY A 95 20.01 -4.81 -9.63
C GLY A 95 19.01 -5.57 -8.76
N ILE A 96 18.27 -6.53 -9.30
CA ILE A 96 17.28 -7.32 -8.55
C ILE A 96 17.97 -8.56 -7.97
N LYS A 97 18.10 -8.61 -6.64
CA LYS A 97 18.80 -9.69 -5.92
C LYS A 97 17.86 -10.65 -5.20
N GLU A 98 16.66 -10.20 -4.87
CA GLU A 98 15.63 -10.94 -4.16
C GLU A 98 14.25 -10.41 -4.56
N PRO A 99 13.16 -11.16 -4.32
CA PRO A 99 11.81 -10.65 -4.47
C PRO A 99 11.60 -9.38 -3.63
N LEU A 100 10.96 -8.37 -4.23
CA LEU A 100 10.66 -7.11 -3.56
C LEU A 100 9.56 -7.34 -2.51
N LYS A 101 9.83 -7.03 -1.24
CA LYS A 101 8.87 -7.26 -0.16
C LYS A 101 7.79 -6.20 -0.18
N ILE A 102 6.53 -6.63 -0.27
CA ILE A 102 5.37 -5.75 -0.43
C ILE A 102 4.20 -6.22 0.43
N PRO A 103 3.24 -5.34 0.77
CA PRO A 103 1.99 -5.79 1.33
C PRO A 103 1.19 -6.62 0.34
N LYS A 104 0.43 -7.56 0.89
CA LYS A 104 -0.53 -8.35 0.14
C LYS A 104 -1.64 -7.45 -0.41
N SER A 105 -2.06 -7.71 -1.64
CA SER A 105 -3.18 -7.00 -2.27
C SER A 105 -4.49 -7.26 -1.53
N PHE A 106 -4.84 -8.54 -1.32
CA PHE A 106 -6.05 -8.93 -0.58
C PHE A 106 -5.73 -9.90 0.56
N PRO A 107 -6.29 -9.72 1.78
CA PRO A 107 -6.00 -10.59 2.93
C PRO A 107 -6.14 -12.10 2.66
N GLU A 108 -7.09 -12.48 1.81
CA GLU A 108 -7.41 -13.84 1.40
C GLU A 108 -6.39 -14.49 0.46
N ASP A 109 -5.51 -13.74 -0.19
CA ASP A 109 -4.49 -14.34 -1.07
C ASP A 109 -3.53 -15.22 -0.23
N PRO A 110 -2.96 -16.29 -0.79
CA PRO A 110 -1.99 -17.11 -0.06
C PRO A 110 -0.78 -16.29 0.42
N ASP A 111 -0.29 -16.58 1.62
CA ASP A 111 0.95 -15.97 2.10
C ASP A 111 2.14 -16.38 1.22
N GLN A 112 3.00 -15.40 0.95
CA GLN A 112 4.25 -15.56 0.20
C GLN A 112 5.40 -15.03 1.06
N THR A 113 6.61 -15.52 0.80
CA THR A 113 7.80 -15.13 1.57
C THR A 113 8.16 -13.64 1.45
N TYR A 114 7.66 -12.97 0.42
CA TYR A 114 7.83 -11.53 0.19
C TYR A 114 6.67 -10.69 0.74
N HIS A 115 5.65 -11.28 1.37
CA HIS A 115 4.55 -10.52 1.95
C HIS A 115 4.94 -9.91 3.30
N ILE A 116 4.70 -8.61 3.44
CA ILE A 116 4.83 -7.84 4.69
C ILE A 116 3.48 -7.21 5.06
N PRO A 117 3.25 -6.78 6.31
CA PRO A 117 2.03 -6.05 6.66
C PRO A 117 1.91 -4.71 5.91
N ALA A 118 0.69 -4.21 5.74
CA ALA A 118 0.43 -2.81 5.45
C ALA A 118 0.20 -2.03 6.75
N ILE A 119 0.36 -0.71 6.71
CA ILE A 119 -0.05 0.18 7.80
C ILE A 119 -1.45 0.68 7.46
N GLU A 120 -2.44 0.22 8.21
CA GLU A 120 -3.84 0.60 8.04
C GLU A 120 -4.36 1.23 9.33
N MET A 121 -5.41 2.04 9.20
CA MET A 121 -6.15 2.55 10.35
C MET A 121 -6.72 1.42 11.19
N SER A 122 -6.87 1.63 12.51
CA SER A 122 -7.59 0.62 13.32
C SER A 122 -9.01 0.41 12.82
N PRO A 123 -9.55 -0.83 12.85
CA PRO A 123 -10.94 -1.09 12.50
C PRO A 123 -11.91 -0.25 13.32
N GLU A 124 -11.60 0.03 14.58
CA GLU A 124 -12.42 0.87 15.47
C GLU A 124 -12.47 2.32 15.00
N LEU A 125 -11.32 2.90 14.61
CA LEU A 125 -11.28 4.26 14.10
C LEU A 125 -11.92 4.35 12.71
N ALA A 126 -11.63 3.43 11.80
CA ALA A 126 -12.20 3.39 10.45
C ALA A 126 -13.73 3.38 10.48
N LYS A 127 -14.33 2.54 11.34
CA LYS A 127 -15.80 2.48 11.53
C LYS A 127 -16.40 3.74 12.10
N SER A 128 -15.63 4.51 12.86
CA SER A 128 -16.10 5.75 13.46
C SER A 128 -16.05 6.93 12.50
N LEU A 129 -15.34 6.82 11.37
CA LEU A 129 -15.19 7.91 10.42
C LEU A 129 -16.36 7.91 9.43
N ASN A 130 -17.03 9.05 9.32
CA ASN A 130 -18.08 9.35 8.35
C ASN A 130 -17.70 10.62 7.57
N TYR A 131 -18.47 10.97 6.55
CA TYR A 131 -18.16 12.14 5.70
C TYR A 131 -17.93 13.42 6.51
N GLU A 132 -18.75 13.67 7.53
CA GLU A 132 -18.68 14.89 8.35
C GLU A 132 -17.41 14.96 9.20
N ASN A 133 -17.03 13.87 9.87
CA ASN A 133 -15.88 13.87 10.77
C ASN A 133 -14.54 13.57 10.07
N LYS A 134 -14.53 13.01 8.84
CA LYS A 134 -13.34 12.89 7.97
C LYS A 134 -12.76 14.28 7.66
N LEU A 135 -13.62 15.29 7.55
CA LEU A 135 -13.24 16.66 7.23
C LEU A 135 -13.09 17.57 8.46
N ASP A 136 -13.46 17.06 9.64
CA ASP A 136 -13.27 17.79 10.90
C ASP A 136 -11.77 17.96 11.19
N ARG A 137 -11.41 19.20 11.54
CA ARG A 137 -10.05 19.64 11.85
C ARG A 137 -9.93 20.11 13.30
N CYS A 138 -10.88 19.78 14.16
CA CYS A 138 -10.75 20.07 15.59
C CYS A 138 -9.49 19.36 16.16
N PRO A 139 -8.75 20.01 17.07
CA PRO A 139 -7.54 19.43 17.65
C PRO A 139 -7.77 18.05 18.27
N GLU A 140 -8.94 17.82 18.88
CA GLU A 140 -9.30 16.55 19.49
C GLU A 140 -9.37 15.42 18.44
N ASN A 141 -10.02 15.66 17.29
CA ASN A 141 -10.11 14.69 16.21
C ASN A 141 -8.74 14.44 15.56
N ILE A 142 -7.96 15.50 15.30
CA ILE A 142 -6.60 15.37 14.74
C ILE A 142 -5.70 14.56 15.68
N ASN A 143 -5.68 14.87 16.98
CA ASN A 143 -4.88 14.15 17.97
C ASN A 143 -5.29 12.67 18.06
N ARG A 144 -6.58 12.39 17.95
CA ARG A 144 -7.11 11.03 17.89
C ARG A 144 -6.60 10.27 16.66
N LEU A 145 -6.63 10.88 15.47
CA LEU A 145 -6.10 10.29 14.24
C LEU A 145 -4.59 10.02 14.33
N ILE A 146 -3.83 10.99 14.85
CA ILE A 146 -2.38 10.87 15.06
C ILE A 146 -2.07 9.72 16.03
N ALA A 147 -2.76 9.66 17.17
CA ALA A 147 -2.55 8.63 18.17
C ALA A 147 -2.82 7.21 17.63
N ASP A 148 -3.85 7.05 16.79
CA ASP A 148 -4.07 5.79 16.09
C ASP A 148 -2.93 5.49 15.12
N GLY A 149 -2.54 6.44 14.26
CA GLY A 149 -1.43 6.29 13.32
C GLY A 149 -0.12 5.86 14.00
N GLU A 150 0.24 6.48 15.12
CA GLU A 150 1.41 6.10 15.91
C GLU A 150 1.29 4.66 16.45
N LYS A 151 0.11 4.27 16.92
CA LYS A 151 -0.16 2.91 17.42
C LYS A 151 -0.04 1.88 16.29
N GLN A 152 -0.61 2.17 15.11
CA GLN A 152 -0.53 1.28 13.95
C GLN A 152 0.90 1.18 13.41
N GLY A 153 1.64 2.29 13.37
CA GLY A 153 3.07 2.30 13.02
C GLY A 153 3.91 1.45 13.97
N LYS A 154 3.71 1.58 15.30
CA LYS A 154 4.39 0.74 16.30
C LYS A 154 4.06 -0.74 16.11
N LYS A 155 2.79 -1.08 15.88
CA LYS A 155 2.35 -2.46 15.62
C LYS A 155 3.01 -3.03 14.36
N PHE A 156 3.05 -2.25 13.28
CA PHE A 156 3.74 -2.61 12.05
C PHE A 156 5.22 -2.93 12.30
N ILE A 157 5.97 -2.03 12.96
CA ILE A 157 7.40 -2.25 13.25
C ILE A 157 7.60 -3.50 14.11
N GLN A 158 6.80 -3.70 15.16
CA GLN A 158 6.88 -4.90 16.00
C GLN A 158 6.64 -6.18 15.20
N THR A 159 5.66 -6.17 14.31
CA THR A 159 5.34 -7.30 13.43
C THR A 159 6.48 -7.56 12.44
N ARG A 160 7.09 -6.50 11.89
CA ARG A 160 8.23 -6.61 10.98
C ARG A 160 9.46 -7.19 11.67
N LEU A 161 9.79 -6.72 12.86
CA LEU A 161 10.92 -7.23 13.64
C LEU A 161 10.77 -8.73 13.94
N GLN A 162 9.56 -9.16 14.32
CA GLN A 162 9.26 -10.59 14.53
C GLN A 162 9.44 -11.42 13.26
N GLN A 163 8.95 -10.94 12.11
CA GLN A 163 9.11 -11.62 10.82
C GLN A 163 10.57 -11.69 10.35
N MET A 164 11.43 -10.80 10.82
CA MET A 164 12.87 -10.78 10.50
C MET A 164 13.71 -11.58 11.50
N ASP A 165 13.09 -12.20 12.51
CA ASP A 165 13.78 -12.81 13.66
C ASP A 165 14.76 -11.85 14.38
N ILE A 166 14.42 -10.55 14.40
CA ILE A 166 15.18 -9.52 15.11
C ILE A 166 14.43 -9.19 16.40
N HIS A 167 15.07 -9.47 17.54
CA HIS A 167 14.52 -9.24 18.88
C HIS A 167 14.93 -7.89 19.48
#